data_AF-A0A432IWT2-F1
#
_entry.id   AF-A0A432IWT2-F1
#
_cell.length_a   1.000
_cell.length_b   1.000
_cell.length_c   1.000
_cell.angle_alpha   90.00
_cell.angle_beta   90.00
_cell.angle_gamma   90.00
#
_symmetry.space_group_name_H-M   'P 1'
#
loop_
_entity.id
_entity.type
_entity.pdbx_description
1 polymer ?
#
loop_
_entity_poly.entity_id
_entity_poly.type
_entity_poly.pdbx_seq_one_letter_code
_entity_poly.pdbx_strand_id
1 'polypeptide(L)'
;AIEHNTLWSKKIFSILKRYKIRTNEPTANFFLMNFDETKINSDEAFEKLASKRLILRKMTQYKIPNALRLTIGNEHANEHFIQSVGSIFK
;
A
#
# COMPACT_ATOMS: atom_id res chain seq x y z
N ALA A 1 -14.45 -12.92 6.96
CA ALA A 1 -13.16 -12.28 7.30
C ALA A 1 -11.98 -12.89 6.54
N ILE A 2 -11.76 -14.21 6.62
CA ILE A 2 -10.62 -14.88 5.93
C ILE A 2 -10.72 -14.76 4.40
N GLU A 3 -11.90 -15.00 3.82
CA GLU A 3 -12.14 -14.89 2.38
C GLU A 3 -11.94 -13.46 1.86
N HIS A 4 -12.47 -12.46 2.59
CA HIS A 4 -12.28 -11.03 2.29
C HIS A 4 -10.81 -10.65 2.24
N ASN A 5 -10.05 -10.99 3.28
CA ASN A 5 -8.62 -10.70 3.33
C ASN A 5 -7.89 -11.40 2.17
N THR A 6 -8.22 -12.67 1.90
CA THR A 6 -7.59 -13.43 0.80
C THR A 6 -7.85 -12.78 -0.55
N LEU A 7 -9.09 -12.35 -0.81
CA LEU A 7 -9.48 -11.70 -2.06
C LEU A 7 -8.76 -10.36 -2.25
N TRP A 8 -8.86 -9.47 -1.25
CA TRP A 8 -8.31 -8.12 -1.35
C TRP A 8 -6.79 -8.10 -1.30
N SER A 9 -6.16 -8.93 -0.46
CA SER A 9 -4.70 -9.02 -0.43
C SER A 9 -4.15 -9.47 -1.79
N LYS A 10 -4.78 -10.43 -2.49
CA LYS A 10 -4.35 -10.83 -3.84
C LYS A 10 -4.46 -9.71 -4.87
N LYS A 11 -5.57 -8.96 -4.86
CA LYS A 11 -5.79 -7.81 -5.76
C LYS A 11 -4.77 -6.70 -5.50
N ILE A 12 -4.63 -6.30 -4.25
CA ILE A 12 -3.71 -5.23 -3.84
C ILE A 12 -2.26 -5.63 -4.13
N PHE A 13 -1.86 -6.86 -3.78
CA PHE A 13 -0.50 -7.37 -4.05
C PHE A 13 -0.15 -7.26 -5.54
N SER A 14 -1.07 -7.64 -6.43
CA SER A 14 -0.88 -7.56 -7.87
C SER A 14 -0.69 -6.11 -8.37
N ILE A 15 -1.41 -5.16 -7.79
CA ILE A 15 -1.28 -3.73 -8.09
C ILE A 15 0.05 -3.18 -7.58
N LEU A 16 0.44 -3.49 -6.35
CA LEU A 16 1.71 -3.03 -5.77
C LEU A 16 2.91 -3.56 -6.59
N LYS A 17 2.87 -4.84 -6.98
CA LYS A 17 3.90 -5.46 -7.84
C LYS A 17 3.98 -4.79 -9.21
N ARG A 18 2.84 -4.46 -9.83
CA ARG A 18 2.79 -3.74 -11.12
C ARG A 18 3.56 -2.42 -11.09
N TYR A 19 3.48 -1.70 -9.97
CA TYR A 19 4.14 -0.40 -9.79
C TYR A 19 5.51 -0.48 -9.12
N LYS A 20 6.13 -1.68 -9.06
CA LYS A 20 7.45 -1.92 -8.44
C LYS A 20 7.53 -1.50 -6.98
N ILE A 21 6.42 -1.52 -6.26
CA ILE A 21 6.41 -1.36 -4.81
C ILE A 21 6.74 -2.73 -4.21
N ARG A 22 7.89 -2.84 -3.52
CA ARG A 22 8.30 -4.08 -2.86
C ARG A 22 7.44 -4.32 -1.63
N THR A 23 6.95 -5.54 -1.44
CA THR A 23 6.04 -5.87 -0.32
C THR A 23 6.28 -7.28 0.23
N ASN A 24 5.72 -7.57 1.39
CA ASN A 24 5.59 -8.95 1.87
C ASN A 24 4.53 -9.74 1.09
N GLU A 25 4.65 -11.06 1.12
CA GLU A 25 3.62 -11.96 0.61
C GLU A 25 2.26 -11.71 1.31
N PRO A 26 1.13 -11.93 0.61
CA PRO A 26 -0.22 -11.65 1.09
C PRO A 26 -0.73 -12.69 2.10
N THR A 27 0.05 -12.93 3.16
CA THR A 27 -0.26 -13.89 4.25
C THR A 27 -0.84 -13.21 5.50
N ALA A 28 -0.70 -11.89 5.61
CA ALA A 28 -1.20 -11.09 6.71
C ALA A 28 -2.33 -10.13 6.28
N ASN A 29 -2.95 -9.46 7.25
CA ASN A 29 -3.93 -8.39 7.04
C ASN A 29 -3.27 -7.02 6.74
N PHE A 30 -1.99 -7.01 6.35
CA PHE A 30 -1.27 -5.79 6.01
C PHE A 30 -0.16 -6.06 4.97
N PHE A 31 0.26 -4.98 4.31
CA PHE A 31 1.45 -4.92 3.49
C PHE A 31 2.45 -3.91 4.07
N LEU A 32 3.70 -4.34 4.23
CA LEU A 32 4.85 -3.49 4.40
C LEU A 32 5.36 -3.11 3.01
N MET A 33 5.09 -1.89 2.59
CA MET A 33 5.41 -1.36 1.27
C MET A 33 6.72 -0.58 1.32
N ASN A 34 7.72 -1.05 0.59
CA ASN A 34 9.00 -0.37 0.40
C ASN A 34 9.06 0.25 -1.01
N PHE A 35 9.58 1.47 -1.07
CA PHE A 35 9.53 2.33 -2.26
C PHE A 35 10.89 2.48 -2.95
N ASP A 36 11.91 1.66 -2.61
CA ASP A 36 13.28 1.80 -3.10
C ASP A 36 13.41 1.65 -4.63
N GLU A 37 12.49 0.92 -5.26
CA GLU A 37 12.44 0.71 -6.72
C GLU A 37 11.45 1.63 -7.46
N THR A 38 10.82 2.55 -6.73
CA THR A 38 9.81 3.45 -7.29
C THR A 38 10.37 4.84 -7.56
N LYS A 39 9.66 5.65 -8.35
CA LYS A 39 10.11 7.01 -8.71
C LYS A 39 10.00 8.02 -7.56
N ILE A 40 9.17 7.74 -6.56
CA ILE A 40 8.88 8.63 -5.44
C ILE A 40 9.14 7.89 -4.13
N ASN A 41 9.61 8.57 -3.10
CA ASN A 41 9.86 7.93 -1.81
C ASN A 41 8.56 7.73 -1.00
N SER A 42 8.66 7.05 0.14
CA SER A 42 7.51 6.78 1.01
C SER A 42 6.84 8.02 1.58
N ASP A 43 7.59 9.11 1.80
CA ASP A 43 7.01 10.36 2.30
C ASP A 43 6.16 11.03 1.24
N GLU A 44 6.65 11.15 0.00
CA GLU A 44 5.88 11.69 -1.11
C GLU A 44 4.66 10.80 -1.41
N ALA A 45 4.82 9.47 -1.40
CA ALA A 45 3.70 8.54 -1.56
C ALA A 45 2.65 8.72 -0.44
N PHE A 46 3.09 8.90 0.80
CA PHE A 46 2.22 9.15 1.93
C PHE A 46 1.43 10.45 1.76
N GLU A 47 2.08 11.57 1.43
CA GLU A 47 1.39 12.85 1.25
C GLU A 47 0.34 12.78 0.12
N LYS A 48 0.66 12.14 -1.02
CA LYS A 48 -0.30 11.96 -2.11
C LYS A 48 -1.48 11.08 -1.70
N LEU A 49 -1.26 10.00 -0.95
CA LEU A 49 -2.34 9.15 -0.44
C LEU A 49 -3.18 9.88 0.64
N ALA A 50 -2.53 10.61 1.54
CA ALA A 50 -3.19 11.39 2.59
C ALA A 50 -4.08 12.49 2.00
N SER A 51 -3.65 13.15 0.92
CA SER A 51 -4.48 14.12 0.18
C SER A 51 -5.78 13.50 -0.37
N LYS A 52 -5.78 12.18 -0.60
CA LYS A 52 -6.93 11.38 -1.00
C LYS A 52 -7.64 10.75 0.20
N ARG A 53 -7.40 11.22 1.43
CA ARG A 53 -7.97 10.68 2.68
C ARG A 53 -7.59 9.22 2.97
N LEU A 54 -6.50 8.72 2.39
CA LEU A 54 -5.94 7.39 2.66
C LEU A 54 -4.74 7.52 3.59
N ILE A 55 -4.98 7.35 4.89
CA ILE A 55 -3.93 7.48 5.92
C ILE A 55 -3.27 6.13 6.16
N LEU A 56 -1.99 6.03 5.79
CA LEU A 56 -1.17 4.84 6.03
C LEU A 56 -0.21 5.08 7.20
N ARG A 57 0.40 4.01 7.73
CA ARG A 57 1.38 4.16 8.82
C ARG A 57 2.78 4.34 8.24
N LYS A 58 3.45 5.46 8.56
CA LYS A 58 4.88 5.63 8.30
C LYS A 58 5.69 4.67 9.16
N MET A 59 6.70 4.02 8.56
CA MET A 59 7.52 3.01 9.25
C MET A 59 8.86 3.54 9.79
N THR A 60 9.11 4.84 9.65
CA THR A 60 10.30 5.53 10.16
C THR A 60 10.49 5.34 11.66
N GLN A 61 9.40 5.31 12.44
CA GLN A 61 9.44 5.03 13.89
C GLN A 61 10.02 3.65 14.24
N TYR A 62 9.93 2.70 13.30
CA TYR A 62 10.47 1.35 13.46
C TYR A 62 11.86 1.19 12.82
N LYS A 63 12.50 2.29 12.43
CA LYS A 63 13.80 2.29 11.73
C LYS A 63 13.77 1.54 10.39
N ILE A 64 12.60 1.46 9.75
CA ILE A 64 12.44 0.95 8.39
C ILE A 64 12.25 2.17 7.48
N PRO A 65 13.33 2.67 6.84
CA PRO A 65 13.25 3.83 5.97
C PRO A 65 12.50 3.49 4.68
N ASN A 66 12.05 4.54 3.99
CA ASN A 66 11.40 4.45 2.68
C ASN A 66 10.25 3.43 2.61
N ALA A 67 9.47 3.31 3.70
CA ALA A 67 8.40 2.33 3.80
C ALA A 67 7.13 2.83 4.51
N LEU A 68 5.99 2.30 4.06
CA LEU A 68 4.66 2.49 4.64
C LEU A 68 4.00 1.15 4.96
N ARG A 69 3.16 1.09 5.98
CA ARG A 69 2.29 -0.06 6.23
C ARG A 69 0.86 0.26 5.80
N LEU A 70 0.34 -0.56 4.90
CA LEU A 70 -1.06 -0.59 4.48
C LEU A 70 -1.77 -1.72 5.24
N THR A 71 -2.91 -1.44 5.86
CA THR A 71 -3.79 -2.48 6.43
C THR A 71 -4.94 -2.75 5.47
N ILE A 72 -5.34 -4.02 5.32
CA ILE A 72 -6.50 -4.40 4.51
C ILE A 72 -7.76 -3.89 5.22
N GLY A 73 -8.47 -2.97 4.55
CA GLY A 73 -9.69 -2.35 5.06
C GLY A 73 -10.95 -3.05 4.56
N ASN A 74 -12.07 -2.32 4.62
CA ASN A 74 -13.31 -2.71 3.95
C ASN A 74 -13.18 -2.57 2.42
N GLU A 75 -14.16 -3.08 1.68
CA GLU A 75 -14.14 -3.10 0.21
C GLU A 75 -13.94 -1.71 -0.39
N HIS A 76 -14.73 -0.74 0.06
CA HIS A 76 -14.65 0.64 -0.43
C HIS A 76 -13.26 1.27 -0.22
N ALA A 77 -12.66 1.08 0.95
CA ALA A 77 -11.32 1.58 1.24
C ALA A 77 -10.26 0.90 0.37
N ASN A 78 -10.38 -0.41 0.13
CA ASN A 78 -9.44 -1.17 -0.69
C ASN A 78 -9.53 -0.78 -2.18
N GLU A 79 -10.75 -0.58 -2.70
CA GLU A 79 -10.96 -0.08 -4.06
C GLU A 79 -10.40 1.31 -4.25
N HIS A 80 -10.72 2.21 -3.31
CA HIS A 80 -10.22 3.58 -3.34
C HIS A 80 -8.68 3.62 -3.28
N PHE A 81 -8.07 2.74 -2.48
CA PHE A 81 -6.62 2.58 -2.44
C PHE A 81 -6.06 2.14 -3.79
N ILE A 82 -6.63 1.11 -4.42
CA ILE A 82 -6.19 0.60 -5.73
C ILE A 82 -6.25 1.69 -6.80
N GLN A 83 -7.35 2.44 -6.86
CA GLN A 83 -7.52 3.56 -7.80
C GLN A 83 -6.50 4.67 -7.54
N SER A 84 -6.28 5.00 -6.27
CA SER A 84 -5.34 6.05 -5.86
C SER A 84 -3.89 5.70 -6.21
N VAL A 85 -3.45 4.47 -5.91
CA VAL A 85 -2.13 3.98 -6.31
C VAL A 85 -1.98 3.99 -7.83
N GLY A 86 -3.00 3.54 -8.55
CA GLY A 86 -3.01 3.56 -10.00
C GLY A 86 -2.84 4.97 -10.58
N SER A 87 -3.47 5.98 -9.96
CA SER A 87 -3.32 7.38 -10.36
C SER A 87 -1.97 7.99 -10.00
N ILE A 88 -1.34 7.55 -8.91
CA ILE A 88 -0.07 8.12 -8.41
C ILE A 88 1.14 7.56 -9.15
N PHE A 89 1.13 6.26 -9.48
CA PHE A 89 2.29 5.54 -9.98
C PHE A 89 2.20 5.14 -11.47
N LYS A 90 1.11 5.49 -12.16
CA LYS A 90 1.03 5.42 -13.64
C LYS A 90 2.01 6.38 -14.28
#